data_AF-A0A5K0XAX8-F1
#
_entry.id   AF-A0A5K0XAX8-F1
#
_cell.length_a   1.000
_cell.length_b   1.000
_cell.length_c   1.000
_cell.angle_alpha   90.00
_cell.angle_beta   90.00
_cell.angle_gamma   90.00
#
_symmetry.space_group_name_H-M   'P 1'
#
loop_
_entity.id
_entity.type
_entity.pdbx_description
1 polymer ?
#
loop_
_entity_poly.entity_id
_entity_poly.type
_entity_poly.pdbx_seq_one_letter_code
_entity_poly.pdbx_strand_id
1 'polypeptide(L)'
;NWELLAPWSGAKITIPTKFIVGELDMVYNAPGAKDYIHKGGFKSDVPFLHDIIVVNGAGHFINQERPHEISHHILDFIKRF
;
A
#
# COMPACT_ATOMS: atom_id res chain seq x y z
N ASN A 1 -8.47 -12.49 17.86
CA ASN A 1 -7.79 -11.36 17.18
C ASN A 1 -8.58 -10.07 17.34
N TRP A 2 -9.90 -10.06 17.09
CA TRP A 2 -10.75 -8.87 17.25
C TRP A 2 -10.59 -8.13 18.59
N GLU A 3 -10.64 -8.85 19.72
CA GLU A 3 -10.50 -8.24 21.05
C GLU A 3 -9.13 -7.58 21.26
N LEU A 4 -8.07 -8.13 20.69
CA LEU A 4 -6.74 -7.55 20.79
C LEU A 4 -6.65 -6.24 20.03
N LEU A 5 -7.31 -6.14 18.87
CA LEU A 5 -7.25 -4.95 18.02
C LEU A 5 -8.34 -3.89 18.34
N ALA A 6 -9.24 -4.18 19.27
CA ALA A 6 -10.36 -3.31 19.62
C ALA A 6 -9.95 -1.85 19.97
N PRO A 7 -8.82 -1.59 20.69
CA PRO A 7 -8.40 -0.22 20.97
C PRO A 7 -8.06 0.62 19.73
N TRP A 8 -7.78 -0.01 18.59
CA TRP A 8 -7.44 0.68 17.33
C TRP A 8 -8.62 0.78 16.36
N SER A 9 -9.82 0.37 16.78
CA SER A 9 -11.00 0.47 15.93
C SER A 9 -11.28 1.94 15.56
N GLY A 10 -11.31 2.23 14.26
CA GLY A 10 -11.49 3.59 13.72
C GLY A 10 -10.26 4.50 13.81
N ALA A 11 -9.15 4.05 14.41
CA ALA A 11 -7.91 4.82 14.46
C ALA A 11 -7.33 5.02 13.06
N LYS A 12 -6.66 6.16 12.86
CA LYS A 12 -6.06 6.56 11.58
C LYS A 12 -4.56 6.44 11.63
N ILE A 13 -3.93 6.03 10.52
CA ILE A 13 -2.48 6.03 10.38
C ILE A 13 -2.04 7.41 9.90
N THR A 14 -1.35 8.16 10.76
CA THR A 14 -0.97 9.55 10.51
C THR A 14 0.46 9.73 9.99
N ILE A 15 1.14 8.65 9.62
CA ILE A 15 2.51 8.70 9.08
C ILE A 15 2.46 8.84 7.55
N PRO A 16 3.26 9.72 6.93
CA PRO A 16 3.41 9.78 5.48
C PRO A 16 3.72 8.40 4.89
N THR A 17 2.88 7.93 3.98
CA THR A 17 2.94 6.55 3.48
C THR A 17 2.92 6.51 1.95
N LYS A 18 3.72 5.63 1.36
CA LYS A 18 3.64 5.24 -0.06
C LYS A 18 3.31 3.75 -0.12
N PHE A 19 2.33 3.38 -0.94
CA PHE A 19 1.91 1.99 -1.12
C PHE A 19 2.26 1.51 -2.52
N ILE A 20 2.91 0.36 -2.63
CA ILE A 20 3.38 -0.22 -3.90
C ILE A 20 2.96 -1.68 -3.92
N VAL A 21 2.32 -2.13 -5.00
CA VAL A 21 1.78 -3.48 -5.13
C VAL A 21 1.92 -4.00 -6.55
N GLY A 22 2.09 -5.31 -6.73
CA GLY A 22 2.12 -5.93 -8.05
C GLY A 22 0.72 -6.04 -8.65
N GLU A 23 0.60 -5.86 -9.97
CA GLU A 23 -0.67 -6.01 -10.69
C GLU A 23 -1.28 -7.41 -10.53
N LEU A 24 -0.42 -8.44 -10.51
CA LEU A 24 -0.79 -9.86 -10.39
C LEU A 24 -0.74 -10.36 -8.94
N ASP A 25 -0.53 -9.48 -7.96
CA ASP A 25 -0.49 -9.86 -6.55
C ASP A 25 -1.84 -10.44 -6.10
N MET A 26 -1.82 -11.61 -5.45
CA MET A 26 -3.03 -12.27 -4.96
C MET A 26 -3.78 -11.45 -3.91
N VAL A 27 -3.07 -10.69 -3.07
CA VAL A 27 -3.66 -9.82 -2.04
C VAL A 27 -4.35 -8.62 -2.69
N TYR A 28 -3.72 -8.04 -3.72
CA TYR A 28 -4.31 -6.94 -4.49
C TYR A 28 -5.56 -7.36 -5.25
N ASN A 29 -5.60 -8.60 -5.72
CA ASN A 29 -6.73 -9.16 -6.47
C ASN A 29 -7.76 -9.88 -5.59
N ALA A 30 -7.58 -9.90 -4.27
CA ALA A 30 -8.57 -10.44 -3.34
C ALA A 30 -9.88 -9.61 -3.40
N PRO A 31 -11.05 -10.25 -3.16
CA PRO A 31 -12.33 -9.55 -3.19
C PRO A 31 -12.34 -8.30 -2.29
N GLY A 32 -12.75 -7.15 -2.85
CA GLY A 32 -12.85 -5.88 -2.14
C GLY A 32 -11.54 -5.09 -1.98
N ALA A 33 -10.37 -5.69 -2.22
CA ALA A 33 -9.08 -5.01 -2.02
C ALA A 33 -8.91 -3.79 -2.95
N LYS A 34 -9.13 -3.97 -4.26
CA LYS A 34 -9.05 -2.86 -5.24
C LYS A 34 -10.03 -1.73 -4.92
N ASP A 35 -11.25 -2.08 -4.51
CA ASP A 35 -12.25 -1.10 -4.14
C ASP A 35 -11.83 -0.30 -2.90
N TYR A 36 -11.34 -0.98 -1.87
CA TYR A 36 -10.82 -0.30 -0.68
C TYR A 36 -9.63 0.62 -1.00
N ILE A 37 -8.67 0.12 -1.78
CA ILE A 37 -7.45 0.85 -2.16
C ILE A 37 -7.77 2.08 -3.01
N HIS A 38 -8.64 1.96 -4.02
CA HIS A 38 -8.84 2.99 -5.04
C HIS A 38 -10.10 3.85 -4.85
N LYS A 39 -11.12 3.38 -4.13
CA LYS A 39 -12.39 4.12 -3.94
C LYS A 39 -12.44 4.90 -2.63
N GLY A 40 -11.28 5.18 -2.03
CA GLY A 40 -11.13 6.12 -0.92
C GLY A 40 -11.17 5.52 0.49
N GLY A 41 -11.50 4.23 0.65
CA GLY A 41 -11.44 3.56 1.95
C GLY A 41 -10.03 3.61 2.57
N PHE A 42 -9.03 3.25 1.77
CA PHE A 42 -7.63 3.24 2.22
C PHE A 42 -7.12 4.65 2.55
N LYS A 43 -7.45 5.64 1.72
CA LYS A 43 -7.10 7.04 1.96
C LYS A 43 -7.81 7.62 3.19
N SER A 44 -9.03 7.17 3.49
CA SER A 44 -9.75 7.53 4.70
C SER A 44 -9.03 7.03 5.95
N ASP A 45 -8.49 5.81 5.93
CA ASP A 45 -7.79 5.20 7.07
C ASP A 45 -6.33 5.63 7.19
N VAL A 46 -5.71 6.02 6.07
CA VAL A 46 -4.33 6.53 5.97
C VAL A 46 -4.34 7.92 5.32
N PRO A 47 -4.70 9.00 6.04
CA PRO A 47 -4.87 10.34 5.46
C PRO A 47 -3.64 10.88 4.73
N PHE A 48 -2.44 10.48 5.14
CA PHE A 48 -1.17 10.89 4.51
C PHE A 48 -0.61 9.84 3.53
N LEU A 49 -1.47 8.99 2.95
CA LEU A 49 -1.13 8.16 1.81
C LEU A 49 -0.84 9.04 0.58
N HIS A 50 0.38 9.01 0.07
CA HIS A 50 0.81 9.78 -1.10
C HIS A 50 0.40 9.08 -2.40
N ASP A 51 1.25 8.15 -2.86
CA ASP A 51 1.08 7.47 -4.14
C ASP A 51 0.70 6.00 -3.90
N ILE A 52 -0.25 5.53 -4.69
CA ILE A 52 -0.55 4.11 -4.88
C ILE A 52 0.08 3.72 -6.20
N ILE A 53 1.09 2.87 -6.16
CA ILE A 53 1.80 2.39 -7.34
C ILE A 53 1.41 0.94 -7.61
N VAL A 54 0.91 0.67 -8.81
CA VAL A 54 0.64 -0.69 -9.29
C VAL A 54 1.70 -1.07 -10.31
N VAL A 55 2.53 -2.04 -9.97
CA VAL A 55 3.67 -2.49 -10.78
C VAL A 55 3.16 -3.49 -11.82
N ASN A 56 3.16 -3.06 -13.08
CA ASN A 56 2.60 -3.83 -14.21
C ASN A 56 3.33 -5.16 -14.41
N GLY A 57 2.54 -6.22 -14.58
CA GLY A 57 3.03 -7.58 -14.82
C GLY A 57 3.78 -8.22 -13.66
N ALA A 58 3.86 -7.55 -12.49
CA ALA A 58 4.53 -8.08 -11.31
C ALA A 58 3.56 -8.78 -10.37
N GLY A 59 4.02 -9.88 -9.75
CA GLY A 59 3.29 -10.65 -8.76
C GLY A 59 3.49 -10.15 -7.34
N HIS A 60 3.52 -11.06 -6.37
CA HIS A 60 3.58 -10.72 -4.95
C HIS A 60 4.95 -10.18 -4.50
N PHE A 61 6.05 -10.73 -5.03
CA PHE A 61 7.41 -10.42 -4.58
C PHE A 61 8.05 -9.29 -5.41
N ILE A 62 7.38 -8.15 -5.50
CA ILE A 62 7.79 -7.00 -6.34
C ILE A 62 9.21 -6.51 -6.07
N ASN A 63 9.69 -6.62 -4.83
CA ASN A 63 11.04 -6.21 -4.44
C ASN A 63 12.14 -7.12 -5.01
N GLN A 64 11.81 -8.35 -5.39
CA GLN A 64 12.73 -9.27 -6.09
C GLN A 64 12.49 -9.28 -7.60
N GLU A 65 11.23 -9.11 -8.04
CA GLU A 65 10.87 -9.15 -9.46
C GLU A 65 11.17 -7.84 -10.21
N ARG A 66 11.09 -6.71 -9.51
CA ARG A 66 11.35 -5.35 -10.04
C ARG A 66 12.28 -4.56 -9.10
N PRO A 67 13.47 -5.10 -8.76
CA PRO A 67 14.30 -4.56 -7.68
C PRO A 67 14.75 -3.13 -7.92
N HIS A 68 15.04 -2.75 -9.15
CA HIS A 68 15.45 -1.39 -9.51
C HIS A 68 14.31 -0.38 -9.35
N GLU A 69 13.12 -0.71 -9.84
CA GLU A 69 11.92 0.12 -9.75
C GLU A 69 11.51 0.35 -8.29
N ILE A 70 11.47 -0.72 -7.49
CA ILE A 70 11.16 -0.63 -6.06
C ILE A 70 12.21 0.17 -5.29
N SER A 71 13.50 -0.08 -5.52
CA SER A 71 14.58 0.67 -4.87
C SER A 71 14.51 2.16 -5.20
N HIS A 72 14.21 2.49 -6.45
CA HIS A 72 14.03 3.88 -6.88
C HIS A 72 12.85 4.54 -6.17
N HIS A 73 11.69 3.89 -6.12
CA HIS A 73 10.52 4.43 -5.41
C HIS A 73 10.74 4.66 -3.92
N ILE A 74 11.52 3.79 -3.25
CA ILE A 74 11.91 3.95 -1.85
C ILE A 74 12.78 5.19 -1.69
N LEU A 75 13.89 5.27 -2.44
CA LEU A 75 14.84 6.38 -2.36
C LEU A 75 14.17 7.72 -2.66
N ASP A 76 13.33 7.77 -3.68
CA ASP A 76 12.61 8.98 -4.07
C ASP A 76 11.56 9.42 -3.05
N PHE A 77 11.00 8.48 -2.27
CA PHE A 77 10.04 8.81 -1.22
C PHE A 77 10.75 9.36 0.02
N ILE A 78 11.79 8.68 0.50
CA ILE A 78 12.48 9.07 1.74
C ILE A 78 13.25 10.39 1.59
N LYS A 79 13.75 10.72 0.38
CA LYS A 79 14.44 12.00 0.10
C LYS A 79 13.51 13.23 0.13
N ARG A 80 12.20 13.05 0.24
CA ARG A 80 11.25 14.18 0.36
C ARG A 80 11.20 14.76 1.78
N PHE A 81 11.90 14.13 2.73
CA PHE A 81 11.97 14.47 4.15
C PHE A 81 13.43 14.53 4.59
#